data_AF-A0A8T0DL33-F1
#
_entry.id   AF-A0A8T0DL33-F1
#
_cell.length_a   1.000
_cell.length_b   1.000
_cell.length_c   1.000
_cell.angle_alpha   90.00
_cell.angle_beta   90.00
_cell.angle_gamma   90.00
#
_symmetry.space_group_name_H-M   'P 1'
#
loop_
_entity.id
_entity.type
_entity.pdbx_description
1 polymer ?
#
loop_
_entity_poly.entity_id
_entity_poly.type
_entity_poly.pdbx_seq_one_letter_code
_entity_poly.pdbx_strand_id
1 'polypeptide(L)'
;MTASNLFTSILLVFLACPTSVFARFGDIYCGNDNCYDLLNVNRNDDRDAIRRSYRKLAREYHPDRKRTPAAKQEAESYLRKLNIAYEILLDEEQRRDYDNMLDNPDQMYFHYYQYYRRRYSPKVDVRLVIGAIILICSALQYIGQWTSYNQALTYLARDPKHRTKAREIANAEGLLAVRRRDDGSRFTREELKEREEEVLRTVIQRTVDLRGDCSRPSFRRLLVVRLVLLPYTCLQWFLWITNWVWSYWILRNPYDDEAKVFLTRRRLGMSQAQWDGLGPSHQEGFLKKQLWIPAEYKAYMLSRAEELRVQAAEHSQHKRYRRYIKRVGGPPQLGMDDMDF
;
A
#
# COMPACT_ATOMS: atom_id res chain seq x y z
N MET A 1 12.98 6.97 -48.39
CA MET A 1 13.81 6.00 -47.66
C MET A 1 12.93 5.39 -46.58
N THR A 2 12.46 4.18 -46.84
CA THR A 2 11.26 3.57 -46.24
C THR A 2 11.55 2.91 -44.91
N ALA A 3 10.58 3.00 -43.99
CA ALA A 3 10.58 2.42 -42.64
C ALA A 3 10.84 0.89 -42.59
N SER A 4 10.82 0.22 -43.74
CA SER A 4 11.18 -1.19 -43.92
C SER A 4 12.64 -1.50 -43.55
N ASN A 5 13.56 -0.55 -43.69
CA ASN A 5 15.01 -0.81 -43.48
C ASN A 5 15.43 -0.67 -42.01
N LEU A 6 14.61 -0.03 -41.18
CA LEU A 6 14.85 0.08 -39.73
C LEU A 6 14.39 -1.20 -39.00
N PHE A 7 13.33 -1.86 -39.49
CA PHE A 7 12.83 -3.08 -38.87
C PHE A 7 13.72 -4.31 -39.15
N THR A 8 14.30 -4.40 -40.35
CA THR A 8 15.21 -5.50 -40.72
C THR A 8 16.58 -5.39 -40.06
N SER A 9 17.06 -4.18 -39.81
CA SER A 9 18.32 -3.94 -39.08
C SER A 9 18.17 -4.22 -37.58
N ILE A 10 17.02 -3.93 -36.97
CA ILE A 10 16.75 -4.27 -35.56
C ILE A 10 16.58 -5.79 -35.38
N LEU A 11 15.98 -6.49 -36.34
CA LEU A 11 15.80 -7.96 -36.30
C LEU A 11 17.15 -8.72 -36.41
N LEU A 12 18.11 -8.19 -37.19
CA LEU A 12 19.45 -8.76 -37.34
C LEU A 12 20.33 -8.57 -36.10
N VAL A 13 20.13 -7.48 -35.34
CA VAL A 13 20.81 -7.27 -34.05
C VAL A 13 20.30 -8.24 -32.98
N PHE A 14 19.02 -8.65 -33.03
CA PHE A 14 18.46 -9.65 -32.13
C PHE A 14 18.90 -11.09 -32.46
N LEU A 15 19.18 -11.41 -33.73
CA LEU A 15 19.61 -12.74 -34.19
C LEU A 15 21.13 -12.98 -34.10
N ALA A 16 21.93 -11.92 -33.96
CA ALA A 16 23.39 -12.00 -33.82
C ALA A 16 23.87 -11.97 -32.36
N CYS A 17 22.99 -12.16 -31.39
CA CYS A 17 23.40 -12.49 -30.02
C CYS A 17 23.43 -14.01 -29.92
N PRO A 18 24.60 -14.68 -30.12
CA PRO A 18 24.69 -16.09 -29.84
C PRO A 18 24.24 -16.30 -28.40
N THR A 19 23.19 -17.10 -28.25
CA THR A 19 22.72 -17.70 -27.01
C THR A 19 23.83 -18.60 -26.47
N SER A 20 24.85 -17.99 -25.90
CA SER A 20 25.87 -18.64 -25.10
C SER A 20 26.01 -17.93 -23.75
N VAL A 21 24.88 -17.56 -23.15
CA VAL A 21 24.78 -17.60 -21.68
C VAL A 21 24.53 -19.06 -21.29
N PHE A 22 25.47 -19.94 -21.62
CA PHE A 22 25.77 -21.01 -20.69
C PHE A 22 26.38 -20.28 -19.50
N ALA A 23 25.58 -20.04 -18.47
CA ALA A 23 26.09 -19.75 -17.14
C ALA A 23 26.93 -20.96 -16.73
N ARG A 24 28.17 -21.01 -17.20
CA ARG A 24 29.17 -21.94 -16.72
C ARG A 24 29.33 -21.65 -15.23
N PHE A 25 29.61 -22.67 -14.44
CA PHE A 25 29.81 -22.69 -12.98
C PHE A 25 30.83 -21.67 -12.40
N GLY A 26 31.27 -20.67 -13.17
CA GLY A 26 32.45 -19.85 -12.94
C GLY A 26 32.37 -18.76 -11.86
N ASP A 27 31.24 -18.57 -11.18
CA ASP A 27 31.07 -17.46 -10.23
C ASP A 27 30.81 -17.85 -8.76
N ILE A 28 30.66 -19.14 -8.46
CA ILE A 28 30.50 -19.62 -7.07
C ILE A 28 31.79 -20.27 -6.56
N TYR A 29 32.10 -20.08 -5.28
CA TYR A 29 33.34 -20.54 -4.66
C TYR A 29 34.60 -20.02 -5.39
N CYS A 30 35.47 -20.92 -5.86
CA CYS A 30 36.70 -20.60 -6.60
C CYS A 30 36.51 -20.51 -8.12
N GLY A 31 35.25 -20.47 -8.59
CA GLY A 31 34.90 -20.34 -10.00
C GLY A 31 35.27 -21.58 -10.79
N ASN A 32 36.08 -21.42 -11.84
CA ASN A 32 36.54 -22.55 -12.67
C ASN A 32 37.71 -23.33 -12.04
N ASP A 33 38.35 -22.77 -11.01
CA ASP A 33 39.49 -23.40 -10.34
C ASP A 33 39.02 -24.17 -9.10
N ASN A 34 39.69 -25.28 -8.78
CA ASN A 34 39.44 -26.02 -7.55
C ASN A 34 40.13 -25.33 -6.35
N CYS A 35 39.41 -25.11 -5.25
CA CYS A 35 39.93 -24.43 -4.07
C CYS A 35 41.08 -25.21 -3.40
N TYR A 36 41.05 -26.54 -3.45
CA TYR A 36 42.12 -27.40 -2.91
C TYR A 36 43.42 -27.25 -3.72
N ASP A 37 43.29 -27.24 -5.05
CA ASP A 37 44.42 -27.12 -5.98
C ASP A 37 45.05 -25.71 -5.90
N LEU A 38 44.23 -24.66 -5.75
CA LEU A 38 44.73 -23.29 -5.55
C LEU A 38 45.61 -23.16 -4.30
N LEU A 39 45.27 -23.86 -3.22
CA LEU A 39 46.04 -23.85 -1.98
C LEU A 39 47.08 -24.97 -1.89
N ASN A 40 47.23 -25.82 -2.90
CA ASN A 40 48.11 -27.00 -2.88
C ASN A 40 47.90 -27.87 -1.62
N VAL A 41 46.64 -28.15 -1.28
CA VAL A 41 46.26 -28.98 -0.12
C VAL A 41 45.28 -30.07 -0.55
N ASN A 42 45.28 -31.18 0.15
CA ASN A 42 44.37 -32.29 -0.10
C ASN A 42 43.04 -32.11 0.66
N ARG A 43 41.98 -32.77 0.19
CA ARG A 43 40.67 -32.81 0.85
C ARG A 43 40.71 -33.38 2.26
N ASN A 44 41.74 -34.16 2.61
CA ASN A 44 41.94 -34.71 3.96
C ASN A 44 42.83 -33.84 4.86
N ASP A 45 43.37 -32.73 4.36
CA ASP A 45 44.28 -31.90 5.14
C ASP A 45 43.53 -31.13 6.24
N ASP A 46 44.18 -31.04 7.40
CA ASP A 46 43.65 -30.33 8.56
C ASP A 46 43.76 -28.81 8.39
N ARG A 47 42.97 -28.06 9.17
CA ARG A 47 42.87 -26.59 9.12
C ARG A 47 44.23 -25.91 9.28
N ASP A 48 45.12 -26.49 10.08
CA ASP A 48 46.46 -25.96 10.26
C ASP A 48 47.36 -26.14 9.02
N ALA A 49 47.18 -27.23 8.26
CA ALA A 49 47.89 -27.42 7.00
C ALA A 49 47.42 -26.40 5.95
N ILE A 50 46.10 -26.18 5.86
CA ILE A 50 45.48 -25.15 5.00
C ILE A 50 46.03 -23.76 5.33
N ARG A 51 46.05 -23.40 6.62
CA ARG A 51 46.58 -22.10 7.10
C ARG A 51 48.07 -21.93 6.79
N ARG A 52 48.88 -22.97 6.95
CA ARG A 52 50.32 -22.93 6.62
C ARG A 52 50.53 -22.73 5.13
N SER A 53 49.80 -23.46 4.29
CA SER A 53 49.93 -23.36 2.84
C SER A 53 49.51 -21.98 2.33
N TYR A 54 48.36 -21.49 2.78
CA TYR A 54 47.89 -20.14 2.46
C TYR A 54 48.92 -19.06 2.82
N ARG A 55 49.50 -19.09 4.02
CA ARG A 55 50.55 -18.12 4.44
C ARG A 55 51.82 -18.20 3.60
N LYS A 56 52.15 -19.37 3.03
CA LYS A 56 53.28 -19.54 2.12
C LYS A 56 52.96 -18.89 0.77
N LEU A 57 51.82 -19.25 0.18
CA LEU A 57 51.39 -18.76 -1.13
C LEU A 57 51.08 -17.26 -1.12
N ALA A 58 50.40 -16.75 -0.09
CA ALA A 58 50.09 -15.33 0.05
C ALA A 58 51.36 -14.47 0.11
N ARG A 59 52.43 -14.95 0.76
CA ARG A 59 53.73 -14.27 0.77
C ARG A 59 54.40 -14.32 -0.59
N GLU A 60 54.23 -15.37 -1.38
CA GLU A 60 54.85 -15.53 -2.70
C GLU A 60 54.19 -14.68 -3.79
N TYR A 61 52.86 -14.61 -3.74
CA TYR A 61 52.02 -13.87 -4.67
C TYR A 61 51.61 -12.48 -4.13
N HIS A 62 52.33 -11.94 -3.14
CA HIS A 62 52.09 -10.58 -2.69
C HIS A 62 52.52 -9.56 -3.76
N PRO A 63 51.69 -8.55 -4.11
CA PRO A 63 52.03 -7.57 -5.15
C PRO A 63 53.30 -6.78 -4.84
N ASP A 64 53.63 -6.55 -3.56
CA ASP A 64 54.87 -5.86 -3.16
C ASP A 64 56.15 -6.59 -3.56
N ARG A 65 56.08 -7.90 -3.81
CA ARG A 65 57.25 -8.68 -4.27
C ARG A 65 57.43 -8.63 -5.79
N LYS A 66 56.47 -8.06 -6.53
CA LYS A 66 56.51 -7.96 -7.99
C LYS A 66 56.98 -6.58 -8.43
N ARG A 67 57.90 -6.55 -9.39
CA ARG A 67 58.56 -5.31 -9.84
C ARG A 67 57.81 -4.59 -10.95
N THR A 68 57.13 -5.32 -11.84
CA THR A 68 56.41 -4.74 -12.99
C THR A 68 54.92 -4.55 -12.68
N PRO A 69 54.26 -3.52 -13.25
CA PRO A 69 52.84 -3.27 -13.02
C PRO A 69 51.94 -4.42 -13.51
N ALA A 70 52.28 -5.05 -14.64
CA ALA A 70 51.57 -6.23 -15.13
C ALA A 70 51.67 -7.41 -14.15
N ALA A 71 52.86 -7.71 -13.64
CA ALA A 71 53.04 -8.78 -12.65
C ALA A 71 52.36 -8.47 -11.31
N LYS A 72 52.23 -7.19 -10.93
CA LYS A 72 51.46 -6.79 -9.75
C LYS A 72 49.97 -7.08 -9.91
N GLN A 73 49.40 -6.77 -11.07
CA GLN A 73 48.00 -7.06 -11.37
C GLN A 73 47.71 -8.57 -11.40
N GLU A 74 48.58 -9.34 -12.03
CA GLU A 74 48.49 -10.81 -12.03
C GLU A 74 48.55 -11.37 -10.61
N ALA A 75 49.52 -10.92 -9.81
CA ALA A 75 49.68 -11.31 -8.42
C ALA A 75 48.45 -10.94 -7.57
N GLU A 76 47.88 -9.75 -7.75
CA GLU A 76 46.65 -9.34 -7.06
C GLU A 76 45.46 -10.24 -7.42
N SER A 77 45.28 -10.54 -8.71
CA SER A 77 44.19 -11.40 -9.17
C SER A 77 44.31 -12.83 -8.61
N TYR A 78 45.52 -13.38 -8.59
CA TYR A 78 45.79 -14.71 -8.06
C TYR A 78 45.64 -14.74 -6.53
N LEU A 79 46.14 -13.70 -5.84
CA LEU A 79 45.97 -13.55 -4.40
C LEU A 79 44.49 -13.46 -4.00
N ARG A 80 43.65 -12.80 -4.81
CA ARG A 80 42.19 -12.77 -4.59
C ARG A 80 41.59 -14.19 -4.64
N LYS A 81 41.99 -15.01 -5.61
CA LYS A 81 41.56 -16.42 -5.70
C LYS A 81 42.02 -17.24 -4.49
N LEU A 82 43.28 -17.05 -4.05
CA LEU A 82 43.82 -17.71 -2.85
C LEU A 82 43.04 -17.33 -1.59
N ASN A 83 42.66 -16.06 -1.44
CA ASN A 83 41.86 -15.60 -0.30
C ASN A 83 40.49 -16.27 -0.28
N ILE A 84 39.81 -16.34 -1.43
CA ILE A 84 38.51 -17.01 -1.56
C ILE A 84 38.62 -18.50 -1.22
N ALA A 85 39.61 -19.19 -1.79
CA ALA A 85 39.86 -20.60 -1.48
C ALA A 85 40.13 -20.83 0.02
N TYR A 86 40.90 -19.94 0.65
CA TYR A 86 41.19 -20.01 2.08
C TYR A 86 39.96 -19.77 2.94
N GLU A 87 39.11 -18.79 2.60
CA GLU A 87 37.85 -18.53 3.32
C GLU A 87 36.92 -19.74 3.31
N ILE A 88 36.75 -20.37 2.13
CA ILE A 88 35.86 -21.52 1.94
C ILE A 88 36.39 -22.76 2.68
N LEU A 89 37.68 -23.05 2.58
CA LEU A 89 38.27 -24.27 3.14
C LEU A 89 38.56 -24.17 4.65
N LEU A 90 38.68 -22.95 5.20
CA LEU A 90 38.94 -22.74 6.63
C LEU A 90 37.68 -22.91 7.49
N ASP A 91 36.52 -22.54 6.97
CA ASP A 91 35.21 -22.70 7.61
C ASP A 91 34.68 -24.11 7.32
N GLU A 92 34.51 -24.91 8.37
CA GLU A 92 34.12 -26.32 8.23
C GLU A 92 32.77 -26.49 7.53
N GLU A 93 31.84 -25.56 7.75
CA GLU A 93 30.54 -25.65 7.10
C GLU A 93 30.62 -25.27 5.60
N GLN A 94 31.41 -24.27 5.25
CA GLN A 94 31.62 -23.90 3.84
C GLN A 94 32.42 -24.96 3.09
N ARG A 95 33.39 -25.58 3.75
CA ARG A 95 34.13 -26.72 3.23
C ARG A 95 33.20 -27.89 2.95
N ARG A 96 32.24 -28.17 3.83
CA ARG A 96 31.22 -29.21 3.62
C ARG A 96 30.31 -28.89 2.43
N ASP A 97 29.84 -27.66 2.30
CA ASP A 97 29.00 -27.27 1.15
C ASP A 97 29.79 -27.32 -0.17
N TYR A 98 31.06 -26.91 -0.15
CA TYR A 98 31.96 -27.00 -1.29
C TYR A 98 32.24 -28.46 -1.69
N ASP A 99 32.53 -29.31 -0.71
CA ASP A 99 32.71 -30.74 -0.88
C ASP A 99 31.44 -31.41 -1.45
N ASN A 100 30.27 -31.05 -0.93
CA ASN A 100 28.99 -31.53 -1.45
C ASN A 100 28.74 -31.07 -2.89
N MET A 101 29.17 -29.86 -3.26
CA MET A 101 29.12 -29.38 -4.64
C MET A 101 30.04 -30.19 -5.56
N LEU A 102 31.23 -30.56 -5.10
CA LEU A 102 32.16 -31.41 -5.85
C LEU A 102 31.61 -32.83 -6.03
N ASP A 103 30.98 -33.39 -4.99
CA ASP A 103 30.42 -34.74 -5.00
C ASP A 103 29.11 -34.83 -5.81
N ASN A 104 28.29 -33.77 -5.82
CA ASN A 104 26.97 -33.74 -6.47
C ASN A 104 26.81 -32.54 -7.44
N PRO A 105 27.53 -32.51 -8.58
CA PRO A 105 27.54 -31.36 -9.50
C PRO A 105 26.21 -31.13 -10.25
N ASP A 106 25.32 -32.12 -10.27
CA ASP A 106 24.00 -32.07 -10.90
C ASP A 106 23.02 -31.12 -10.17
N GLN A 107 23.21 -30.92 -8.87
CA GLN A 107 22.32 -30.11 -8.02
C GLN A 107 22.64 -28.60 -8.05
N MET A 108 22.82 -28.04 -9.25
CA MET A 108 23.26 -26.65 -9.46
C MET A 108 22.46 -25.61 -8.63
N TYR A 109 21.12 -25.68 -8.67
CA TYR A 109 20.26 -24.73 -7.95
C TYR A 109 20.45 -24.76 -6.44
N PHE A 110 20.69 -25.95 -5.88
CA PHE A 110 20.87 -26.14 -4.45
C PHE A 110 22.19 -25.54 -3.97
N HIS A 111 23.29 -25.85 -4.64
CA HIS A 111 24.61 -25.32 -4.31
C HIS A 111 24.68 -23.81 -4.47
N TYR A 112 24.03 -23.27 -5.51
CA TYR A 112 23.88 -21.84 -5.69
C TYR A 112 23.11 -21.21 -4.52
N TYR A 113 21.95 -21.78 -4.16
CA TYR A 113 21.17 -21.28 -3.03
C TYR A 113 21.96 -21.29 -1.71
N GLN A 114 22.71 -22.36 -1.41
CA GLN A 114 23.53 -22.44 -0.20
C GLN A 114 24.62 -21.37 -0.16
N TYR A 115 25.36 -21.19 -1.26
CA TYR A 115 26.41 -20.18 -1.39
C TYR A 115 25.87 -18.76 -1.15
N TYR A 116 24.78 -18.38 -1.82
CA TYR A 116 24.19 -17.05 -1.67
C TYR A 116 23.54 -16.86 -0.30
N ARG A 117 22.84 -17.88 0.23
CA ARG A 117 22.21 -17.78 1.55
C ARG A 117 23.23 -17.43 2.62
N ARG A 118 24.41 -18.04 2.64
CA ARG A 118 25.44 -17.73 3.65
C ARG A 118 25.96 -16.29 3.53
N ARG A 119 26.22 -15.83 2.30
CA ARG A 119 26.80 -14.51 2.05
C ARG A 119 25.81 -13.35 2.25
N TYR A 120 24.54 -13.59 1.97
CA TYR A 120 23.48 -12.57 2.01
C TYR A 120 22.42 -12.80 3.08
N SER A 121 22.57 -13.80 3.98
CA SER A 121 21.62 -13.98 5.07
C SER A 121 21.60 -12.70 5.92
N PRO A 122 20.46 -12.02 6.03
CA PRO A 122 20.36 -10.85 6.87
C PRO A 122 20.67 -11.25 8.31
N LYS A 123 21.54 -10.48 8.96
CA LYS A 123 21.89 -10.70 10.38
C LYS A 123 20.73 -10.37 11.33
N VAL A 124 19.74 -9.64 10.83
CA VAL A 124 18.53 -9.27 11.57
C VAL A 124 17.33 -10.03 11.02
N ASP A 125 16.42 -10.44 11.90
CA ASP A 125 15.19 -11.09 11.49
C ASP A 125 14.36 -10.16 10.61
N VAL A 126 14.13 -10.58 9.36
CA VAL A 126 13.36 -9.81 8.35
C VAL A 126 11.97 -9.44 8.89
N ARG A 127 11.40 -10.26 9.76
CA ARG A 127 10.10 -10.03 10.42
C ARG A 127 10.09 -8.76 11.25
N LEU A 128 11.17 -8.48 11.98
CA LEU A 128 11.29 -7.26 12.79
C LEU A 128 11.35 -6.01 11.91
N VAL A 129 12.09 -6.10 10.79
CA VAL A 129 12.18 -5.02 9.81
C VAL A 129 10.80 -4.73 9.19
N ILE A 130 10.08 -5.77 8.78
CA ILE A 130 8.72 -5.64 8.25
C ILE A 130 7.78 -5.00 9.29
N GLY A 131 7.83 -5.47 10.55
CA GLY A 131 7.04 -4.90 11.63
C GLY A 131 7.34 -3.42 11.89
N ALA A 132 8.61 -3.03 11.88
CA ALA A 132 9.04 -1.65 12.05
C ALA A 132 8.53 -0.75 10.90
N ILE A 133 8.65 -1.21 9.65
CA ILE A 133 8.12 -0.49 8.48
C ILE A 133 6.60 -0.31 8.60
N ILE A 134 5.87 -1.36 8.98
CA ILE A 134 4.42 -1.31 9.17
C ILE A 134 4.02 -0.30 10.25
N LEU A 135 4.77 -0.22 11.35
CA LEU A 135 4.55 0.74 12.43
C LEU A 135 4.80 2.17 11.94
N ILE A 136 5.91 2.41 11.22
CA ILE A 136 6.24 3.71 10.64
C ILE A 136 5.16 4.17 9.66
N CYS A 137 4.75 3.30 8.73
CA CYS A 137 3.66 3.59 7.80
C CYS A 137 2.36 3.91 8.53
N SER A 138 2.03 3.19 9.60
CA SER A 138 0.83 3.45 10.40
C SER A 138 0.90 4.80 11.13
N ALA A 139 2.07 5.18 11.64
CA ALA A 139 2.28 6.48 12.27
C ALA A 139 2.13 7.62 11.25
N LEU A 140 2.72 7.48 10.06
CA LEU A 140 2.58 8.45 8.96
C LEU A 140 1.12 8.58 8.51
N GLN A 141 0.38 7.47 8.40
CA GLN A 141 -1.05 7.48 8.10
C GLN A 141 -1.85 8.22 9.17
N TYR A 142 -1.56 8.00 10.46
CA TYR A 142 -2.24 8.70 11.55
C TYR A 142 -1.99 10.21 11.50
N ILE A 143 -0.73 10.61 11.30
CA ILE A 143 -0.35 12.01 11.20
C ILE A 143 -1.04 12.65 9.99
N GLY A 144 -1.06 11.98 8.84
CA GLY A 144 -1.78 12.45 7.65
C GLY A 144 -3.28 12.65 7.89
N GLN A 145 -3.95 11.69 8.54
CA GLN A 145 -5.36 11.83 8.90
C GLN A 145 -5.59 12.99 9.88
N TRP A 146 -4.72 13.15 10.88
CA TRP A 146 -4.79 14.24 11.84
C TRP A 146 -4.63 15.62 11.18
N THR A 147 -3.65 15.77 10.27
CA THR A 147 -3.41 17.03 9.57
C THR A 147 -4.56 17.36 8.60
N SER A 148 -5.01 16.40 7.80
CA SER A 148 -6.16 16.59 6.90
C SER A 148 -7.45 16.92 7.66
N TYR A 149 -7.71 16.27 8.79
CA TYR A 149 -8.85 16.58 9.66
C TYR A 149 -8.82 18.03 10.16
N ASN A 150 -7.67 18.48 10.68
CA ASN A 150 -7.52 19.85 11.20
C ASN A 150 -7.62 20.90 10.08
N GLN A 151 -7.09 20.60 8.90
CA GLN A 151 -7.23 21.48 7.73
C GLN A 151 -8.70 21.59 7.29
N ALA A 152 -9.45 20.49 7.30
CA ALA A 152 -10.87 20.51 6.95
C ALA A 152 -11.68 21.37 7.95
N LEU A 153 -11.42 21.26 9.25
CA LEU A 153 -12.07 22.08 10.27
C LEU A 153 -11.75 23.57 10.13
N THR A 154 -10.48 23.91 9.87
CA THR A 154 -10.09 25.32 9.67
C THR A 154 -10.70 25.91 8.40
N TYR A 155 -10.81 25.12 7.33
CA TYR A 155 -11.52 25.51 6.11
C TYR A 155 -13.01 25.76 6.38
N LEU A 156 -13.69 24.84 7.07
CA LEU A 156 -15.13 24.98 7.39
C LEU A 156 -15.42 26.16 8.32
N ALA A 157 -14.52 26.47 9.25
CA ALA A 157 -14.64 27.64 10.11
C ALA A 157 -14.51 28.96 9.34
N ARG A 158 -13.82 28.94 8.19
CA ARG A 158 -13.66 30.08 7.30
C ARG A 158 -14.83 30.23 6.32
N ASP A 159 -15.48 29.14 5.93
CA ASP A 159 -16.62 29.19 5.01
C ASP A 159 -17.82 29.92 5.66
N PRO A 160 -18.33 31.01 5.05
CA PRO A 160 -19.41 31.80 5.64
C PRO A 160 -20.67 30.98 5.92
N LYS A 161 -21.02 29.99 5.09
CA LYS A 161 -22.25 29.19 5.22
C LYS A 161 -22.23 28.30 6.46
N HIS A 162 -21.11 27.64 6.73
CA HIS A 162 -20.96 26.79 7.90
C HIS A 162 -20.76 27.62 9.18
N ARG A 163 -20.05 28.75 9.08
CA ARG A 163 -19.83 29.68 10.19
C ARG A 163 -21.12 30.30 10.71
N THR A 164 -22.03 30.74 9.85
CA THR A 164 -23.32 31.32 10.30
C THR A 164 -24.17 30.29 11.03
N LYS A 165 -24.32 29.09 10.44
CA LYS A 165 -25.05 27.98 11.07
C LYS A 165 -24.45 27.58 12.40
N ALA A 166 -23.12 27.46 12.50
CA ALA A 166 -22.46 27.15 13.75
C ALA A 166 -22.68 28.24 14.81
N ARG A 167 -22.73 29.51 14.42
CA ARG A 167 -23.02 30.62 15.32
C ARG A 167 -24.46 30.63 15.82
N GLU A 168 -25.42 30.31 14.97
CA GLU A 168 -26.83 30.16 15.35
C GLU A 168 -27.00 29.07 16.40
N ILE A 169 -26.37 27.91 16.18
CA ILE A 169 -26.39 26.79 17.13
C ILE A 169 -25.69 27.16 18.44
N ALA A 170 -24.51 27.78 18.36
CA ALA A 170 -23.77 28.21 19.56
C ALA A 170 -24.54 29.26 20.39
N ASN A 171 -25.28 30.16 19.74
CA ASN A 171 -26.17 31.10 20.41
C ASN A 171 -27.37 30.40 21.06
N ALA A 172 -27.97 29.41 20.37
CA ALA A 172 -29.07 28.63 20.91
C ALA A 172 -28.66 27.80 22.15
N GLU A 173 -27.42 27.30 22.17
CA GLU A 173 -26.83 26.59 23.31
C GLU A 173 -26.29 27.52 24.40
N GLY A 174 -26.29 28.85 24.19
CA GLY A 174 -25.78 29.83 25.15
C GLY A 174 -24.25 29.84 25.31
N LEU A 175 -23.50 29.14 24.46
CA LEU A 175 -22.05 28.98 24.58
C LEU A 175 -21.26 30.28 24.38
N LEU A 176 -21.84 31.24 23.65
CA LEU A 176 -21.22 32.54 23.36
C LEU A 176 -21.48 33.60 24.44
N ALA A 177 -22.33 33.32 25.45
CA ALA A 177 -22.71 34.29 26.47
C ALA A 177 -21.68 34.44 27.60
N VAL A 178 -20.73 33.51 27.73
CA VAL A 178 -19.77 33.49 28.85
C VAL A 178 -18.68 34.55 28.68
N ARG A 179 -18.72 35.61 29.51
CA ARG A 179 -17.82 36.79 29.43
C ARG A 179 -16.81 36.94 30.57
N ARG A 180 -16.90 36.11 31.62
CA ARG A 180 -15.98 36.14 32.77
C ARG A 180 -15.29 34.80 32.92
N ARG A 181 -14.04 34.82 33.41
CA ARG A 181 -13.32 33.62 33.87
C ARG A 181 -14.02 33.06 35.11
N ASP A 182 -13.72 31.80 35.41
CA ASP A 182 -14.18 31.12 36.63
C ASP A 182 -13.64 31.84 37.90
N ASP A 183 -12.48 32.46 37.78
CA ASP A 183 -11.82 33.34 38.77
C ASP A 183 -12.43 34.77 38.83
N GLY A 184 -13.47 35.07 38.04
CA GLY A 184 -14.21 36.32 38.07
C GLY A 184 -13.62 37.49 37.26
N SER A 185 -12.40 37.35 36.73
CA SER A 185 -11.76 38.34 35.85
C SER A 185 -12.45 38.42 34.47
N ARG A 186 -12.43 39.60 33.82
CA ARG A 186 -12.96 39.76 32.45
C ARG A 186 -11.93 39.32 31.42
N PHE A 187 -12.39 38.67 30.36
CA PHE A 187 -11.54 38.34 29.21
C PHE A 187 -11.15 39.60 28.43
N THR A 188 -9.96 39.58 27.86
CA THR A 188 -9.54 40.58 26.88
C THR A 188 -10.31 40.40 25.55
N ARG A 189 -10.24 41.40 24.68
CA ARG A 189 -10.92 41.34 23.37
C ARG A 189 -10.35 40.23 22.47
N GLU A 190 -9.06 39.92 22.60
CA GLU A 190 -8.40 38.88 21.81
C GLU A 190 -8.76 37.49 22.32
N GLU A 191 -8.71 37.28 23.64
CA GLU A 191 -9.16 36.03 24.29
C GLU A 191 -10.63 35.71 23.98
N LEU A 192 -11.50 36.73 23.93
CA LEU A 192 -12.90 36.55 23.54
C LEU A 192 -13.03 36.04 22.10
N LYS A 193 -12.24 36.57 21.16
CA LYS A 193 -12.27 36.12 19.76
C LYS A 193 -11.77 34.69 19.62
N GLU A 194 -10.69 34.32 20.31
CA GLU A 194 -10.15 32.96 20.30
C GLU A 194 -11.18 31.97 20.85
N ARG A 195 -11.85 32.33 21.95
CA ARG A 195 -12.93 31.51 22.52
C ARG A 195 -14.12 31.38 21.59
N GLU A 196 -14.55 32.47 20.93
CA GLU A 196 -15.60 32.40 19.91
C GLU A 196 -15.19 31.44 18.77
N GLU A 197 -13.93 31.49 18.32
CA GLU A 197 -13.43 30.58 17.29
C GLU A 197 -13.35 29.12 17.76
N GLU A 198 -12.95 28.87 19.02
CA GLU A 198 -12.96 27.53 19.62
C GLU A 198 -14.38 26.98 19.73
N VAL A 199 -15.32 27.78 20.25
CA VAL A 199 -16.74 27.39 20.34
C VAL A 199 -17.28 27.05 18.96
N LEU A 200 -17.06 27.91 17.96
CA LEU A 200 -17.49 27.65 16.58
C LEU A 200 -16.85 26.37 16.02
N ARG A 201 -15.55 26.12 16.26
CA ARG A 201 -14.89 24.87 15.85
C ARG A 201 -15.51 23.64 16.49
N THR A 202 -15.83 23.69 17.78
CA THR A 202 -16.47 22.56 18.48
C THR A 202 -17.88 22.28 17.96
N VAL A 203 -18.66 23.33 17.65
CA VAL A 203 -19.99 23.18 17.07
C VAL A 203 -19.90 22.60 15.65
N ILE A 204 -18.96 23.08 14.83
CA ILE A 204 -18.71 22.53 13.49
C ILE A 204 -18.30 21.06 13.58
N GLN A 205 -17.43 20.70 14.52
CA GLN A 205 -17.00 19.32 14.74
C GLN A 205 -18.16 18.38 15.09
N ARG A 206 -19.18 18.85 15.82
CA ARG A 206 -20.36 18.06 16.20
C ARG A 206 -21.41 17.99 15.08
N THR A 207 -21.50 19.02 14.26
CA THR A 207 -22.60 19.18 13.29
C THR A 207 -22.23 18.72 11.88
N VAL A 208 -20.95 18.75 11.51
CA VAL A 208 -20.50 18.40 10.17
C VAL A 208 -19.81 17.04 10.18
N ASP A 209 -20.47 16.06 9.56
CA ASP A 209 -19.90 14.73 9.31
C ASP A 209 -18.84 14.79 8.21
N LEU A 210 -17.59 15.01 8.61
CA LEU A 210 -16.45 14.93 7.70
C LEU A 210 -16.15 13.46 7.30
N ARG A 211 -16.00 13.20 6.01
CA ARG A 211 -15.79 11.85 5.43
C ARG A 211 -14.39 11.69 4.83
N GLY A 212 -14.02 10.43 4.57
CA GLY A 212 -12.75 10.06 3.94
C GLY A 212 -11.55 10.40 4.82
N ASP A 213 -10.52 10.99 4.21
CA ASP A 213 -9.28 11.39 4.88
C ASP A 213 -9.47 12.60 5.82
N CYS A 214 -10.56 13.34 5.64
CA CYS A 214 -10.93 14.46 6.51
C CYS A 214 -11.76 14.04 7.73
N SER A 215 -12.03 12.75 7.93
CA SER A 215 -12.80 12.27 9.08
C SER A 215 -11.97 12.23 10.36
N ARG A 216 -12.62 12.12 11.53
CA ARG A 216 -11.93 12.08 12.81
C ARG A 216 -10.91 10.92 12.84
N PRO A 217 -9.65 11.18 13.22
CA PRO A 217 -8.62 10.15 13.24
C PRO A 217 -9.02 9.03 14.20
N SER A 218 -8.95 7.79 13.71
CA SER A 218 -9.42 6.61 14.41
C SER A 218 -8.37 5.52 14.38
N PHE A 219 -8.05 4.98 15.56
CA PHE A 219 -7.09 3.88 15.69
C PHE A 219 -7.51 2.62 14.93
N ARG A 220 -8.81 2.38 14.74
CA ARG A 220 -9.33 1.22 13.98
C ARG A 220 -8.96 1.27 12.49
N ARG A 221 -8.63 2.46 11.96
CA ARG A 221 -8.23 2.64 10.56
C ARG A 221 -6.72 2.50 10.34
N LEU A 222 -5.93 2.36 11.40
CA LEU A 222 -4.50 2.16 11.29
C LEU A 222 -4.19 0.82 10.63
N LEU A 223 -3.18 0.80 9.77
CA LEU A 223 -2.77 -0.40 9.06
C LEU A 223 -2.41 -1.53 10.03
N VAL A 224 -1.64 -1.24 11.08
CA VAL A 224 -1.31 -2.22 12.14
C VAL A 224 -2.56 -2.84 12.73
N VAL A 225 -3.51 -2.01 13.18
CA VAL A 225 -4.73 -2.47 13.85
C VAL A 225 -5.60 -3.27 12.88
N ARG A 226 -5.70 -2.83 11.63
CA ARG A 226 -6.45 -3.54 10.59
C ARG A 226 -5.84 -4.90 10.28
N LEU A 227 -4.51 -5.01 10.25
CA LEU A 227 -3.81 -6.27 10.00
C LEU A 227 -4.01 -7.26 11.16
N VAL A 228 -3.97 -6.77 12.40
CA VAL A 228 -4.26 -7.57 13.59
C VAL A 228 -5.71 -8.06 13.62
N LEU A 229 -6.67 -7.21 13.22
CA LEU A 229 -8.09 -7.57 13.21
C LEU A 229 -8.53 -8.34 11.96
N LEU A 230 -7.71 -8.37 10.90
CA LEU A 230 -7.99 -9.02 9.63
C LEU A 230 -8.47 -10.48 9.79
N PRO A 231 -7.74 -11.38 10.49
CA PRO A 231 -8.17 -12.77 10.61
C PRO A 231 -9.54 -12.90 11.26
N TYR A 232 -9.82 -12.11 12.29
CA TYR A 232 -11.12 -12.09 12.96
C TYR A 232 -12.23 -11.62 12.01
N THR A 233 -12.03 -10.51 11.30
CA THR A 233 -13.04 -9.98 10.35
C THR A 233 -13.29 -10.92 9.18
N CYS A 234 -12.25 -11.59 8.67
CA CYS A 234 -12.37 -12.59 7.61
C CYS A 234 -13.18 -13.80 8.07
N LEU A 235 -12.96 -14.27 9.31
CA LEU A 235 -13.71 -15.38 9.89
C LEU A 235 -15.18 -15.00 10.09
N GLN A 236 -15.47 -13.83 10.66
CA GLN A 236 -16.84 -13.35 10.81
C GLN A 236 -17.57 -13.25 9.47
N TRP A 237 -16.90 -12.70 8.45
CA TRP A 237 -17.45 -12.60 7.11
C TRP A 237 -17.70 -13.97 6.48
N PHE A 238 -16.78 -14.92 6.67
CA PHE A 238 -16.95 -16.29 6.21
C PHE A 238 -18.17 -16.97 6.85
N LEU A 239 -18.31 -16.88 8.17
CA LEU A 239 -19.47 -17.41 8.89
C LEU A 239 -20.77 -16.77 8.39
N TRP A 240 -20.78 -15.45 8.22
CA TRP A 240 -21.93 -14.73 7.70
C TRP A 240 -22.32 -15.20 6.28
N ILE A 241 -21.34 -15.40 5.39
CA ILE A 241 -21.59 -15.95 4.05
C ILE A 241 -22.13 -17.37 4.11
N THR A 242 -21.52 -18.25 4.91
CA THR A 242 -21.98 -19.63 5.02
C THR A 242 -23.43 -19.69 5.50
N ASN A 243 -23.79 -18.85 6.48
CA ASN A 243 -25.16 -18.75 6.97
C ASN A 243 -26.10 -18.15 5.91
N TRP A 244 -25.66 -17.15 5.17
CA TRP A 244 -26.44 -16.53 4.10
C TRP A 244 -26.74 -17.52 2.96
N VAL A 245 -25.72 -18.23 2.48
CA VAL A 245 -25.87 -19.25 1.43
C VAL A 245 -26.79 -20.36 1.91
N TRP A 246 -26.60 -20.85 3.14
CA TRP A 246 -27.45 -21.87 3.72
C TRP A 246 -28.92 -21.42 3.80
N SER A 247 -29.16 -20.24 4.36
CA SER A 247 -30.51 -19.74 4.62
C SER A 247 -31.28 -19.32 3.36
N TYR A 248 -30.62 -18.64 2.42
CA TYR A 248 -31.30 -18.03 1.27
C TYR A 248 -31.12 -18.79 -0.04
N TRP A 249 -30.01 -19.51 -0.25
CA TRP A 249 -29.81 -20.26 -1.50
C TRP A 249 -30.28 -21.70 -1.39
N ILE A 250 -29.97 -22.37 -0.28
CA ILE A 250 -30.32 -23.77 -0.07
C ILE A 250 -31.76 -23.88 0.47
N LEU A 251 -32.04 -23.24 1.61
CA LEU A 251 -33.35 -23.31 2.26
C LEU A 251 -34.42 -22.42 1.61
N ARG A 252 -34.03 -21.44 0.78
CA ARG A 252 -34.92 -20.48 0.10
C ARG A 252 -35.91 -19.79 1.04
N ASN A 253 -35.49 -19.49 2.27
CA ASN A 253 -36.32 -18.74 3.21
C ASN A 253 -36.60 -17.32 2.68
N PRO A 254 -37.74 -16.70 3.05
CA PRO A 254 -37.97 -15.29 2.75
C PRO A 254 -36.89 -14.43 3.41
N TYR A 255 -36.53 -13.30 2.77
CA TYR A 255 -35.53 -12.40 3.32
C TYR A 255 -35.97 -11.85 4.67
N ASP A 256 -35.06 -11.93 5.64
CA ASP A 256 -35.23 -11.31 6.95
C ASP A 256 -35.07 -9.79 6.84
N ASP A 257 -35.51 -9.04 7.85
CA ASP A 257 -35.48 -7.58 7.82
C ASP A 257 -34.04 -7.03 7.73
N GLU A 258 -33.08 -7.66 8.40
CA GLU A 258 -31.65 -7.34 8.27
C GLU A 258 -31.12 -7.62 6.85
N ALA A 259 -31.57 -8.72 6.24
CA ALA A 259 -31.20 -9.08 4.88
C ALA A 259 -31.78 -8.11 3.84
N LYS A 260 -33.02 -7.63 4.04
CA LYS A 260 -33.64 -6.58 3.22
C LYS A 260 -32.85 -5.28 3.32
N VAL A 261 -32.48 -4.86 4.53
CA VAL A 261 -31.64 -3.67 4.75
C VAL A 261 -30.29 -3.83 4.05
N PHE A 262 -29.63 -4.97 4.20
CA PHE A 262 -28.36 -5.26 3.56
C PHE A 262 -28.44 -5.16 2.03
N LEU A 263 -29.46 -5.78 1.43
CA LEU A 263 -29.67 -5.78 -0.03
C LEU A 263 -30.02 -4.39 -0.57
N THR A 264 -30.94 -3.68 0.10
CA THR A 264 -31.30 -2.30 -0.27
C THR A 264 -30.08 -1.38 -0.21
N ARG A 265 -29.33 -1.44 0.89
CA ARG A 265 -28.09 -0.65 1.07
C ARG A 265 -27.06 -0.98 -0.02
N ARG A 266 -26.86 -2.26 -0.32
CA ARG A 266 -25.91 -2.72 -1.35
C ARG A 266 -26.28 -2.22 -2.73
N ARG A 267 -27.58 -2.23 -3.10
CA ARG A 267 -28.06 -1.70 -4.39
C ARG A 267 -27.92 -0.19 -4.49
N LEU A 268 -28.20 0.53 -3.41
CA LEU A 268 -28.01 1.99 -3.34
C LEU A 268 -26.53 2.41 -3.30
N GLY A 269 -25.59 1.46 -3.20
CA GLY A 269 -24.17 1.75 -3.08
C GLY A 269 -23.79 2.48 -1.79
N MET A 270 -24.62 2.36 -0.74
CA MET A 270 -24.41 3.05 0.53
C MET A 270 -23.56 2.20 1.49
N SER A 271 -22.70 2.84 2.29
CA SER A 271 -22.00 2.15 3.37
C SER A 271 -22.89 1.97 4.61
N GLN A 272 -22.52 1.11 5.56
CA GLN A 272 -23.29 0.91 6.80
C GLN A 272 -23.47 2.24 7.55
N ALA A 273 -22.39 2.99 7.74
CA ALA A 273 -22.44 4.27 8.44
C ALA A 273 -23.30 5.33 7.73
N GLN A 274 -23.37 5.29 6.39
CA GLN A 274 -24.27 6.18 5.64
C GLN A 274 -25.74 5.82 5.85
N TRP A 275 -26.02 4.52 5.91
CA TRP A 275 -27.35 4.01 6.22
C TRP A 275 -27.76 4.37 7.65
N ASP A 276 -26.88 4.13 8.63
CA ASP A 276 -27.17 4.42 10.04
C ASP A 276 -27.31 5.92 10.31
N GLY A 277 -26.62 6.77 9.53
CA GLY A 277 -26.76 8.23 9.60
C GLY A 277 -28.05 8.77 8.95
N LEU A 278 -28.75 7.97 8.14
CA LEU A 278 -30.10 8.30 7.69
C LEU A 278 -31.03 8.09 8.88
N GLY A 279 -31.76 9.14 9.30
CA GLY A 279 -32.75 9.01 10.36
C GLY A 279 -33.76 7.88 10.08
N PRO A 280 -34.37 7.28 11.12
CA PRO A 280 -35.20 6.08 10.99
C PRO A 280 -36.35 6.24 9.98
N SER A 281 -36.92 7.45 9.88
CA SER A 281 -37.95 7.79 8.90
C SER A 281 -37.51 7.62 7.44
N HIS A 282 -36.26 7.98 7.12
CA HIS A 282 -35.71 7.83 5.78
C HIS A 282 -35.39 6.36 5.48
N GLN A 283 -34.86 5.62 6.46
CA GLN A 283 -34.58 4.20 6.34
C GLN A 283 -35.86 3.40 6.04
N GLU A 284 -36.94 3.66 6.80
CA GLU A 284 -38.25 3.07 6.56
C GLU A 284 -38.81 3.44 5.18
N GLY A 285 -38.61 4.69 4.75
CA GLY A 285 -39.02 5.14 3.42
C GLY A 285 -38.37 4.33 2.28
N PHE A 286 -37.09 3.98 2.42
CA PHE A 286 -36.41 3.12 1.44
C PHE A 286 -36.86 1.66 1.52
N LEU A 287 -37.14 1.15 2.72
CA LEU A 287 -37.64 -0.20 2.89
C LEU A 287 -39.06 -0.37 2.34
N LYS A 288 -39.92 0.64 2.51
CA LYS A 288 -41.28 0.66 1.92
C LYS A 288 -41.25 0.57 0.40
N LYS A 289 -40.23 1.12 -0.25
CA LYS A 289 -40.02 1.05 -1.71
C LYS A 289 -39.51 -0.32 -2.21
N GLN A 290 -39.28 -1.28 -1.31
CA GLN A 290 -38.86 -2.65 -1.65
C GLN A 290 -37.65 -2.74 -2.58
N LEU A 291 -36.70 -1.81 -2.42
CA LEU A 291 -35.56 -1.65 -3.33
C LEU A 291 -34.61 -2.85 -3.38
N TRP A 292 -34.75 -3.84 -2.48
CA TRP A 292 -34.01 -5.11 -2.56
C TRP A 292 -34.40 -5.95 -3.79
N ILE A 293 -35.58 -5.71 -4.36
CA ILE A 293 -36.07 -6.34 -5.60
C ILE A 293 -35.45 -5.61 -6.81
N PRO A 294 -34.84 -6.32 -7.78
CA PRO A 294 -34.18 -5.69 -8.92
C PRO A 294 -35.08 -4.81 -9.79
N ALA A 295 -36.34 -5.23 -10.00
CA ALA A 295 -37.30 -4.48 -10.82
C ALA A 295 -37.66 -3.13 -10.19
N GLU A 296 -38.02 -3.14 -8.91
CA GLU A 296 -38.36 -1.93 -8.13
C GLU A 296 -37.18 -0.96 -8.04
N TYR A 297 -35.96 -1.49 -7.85
CA TYR A 297 -34.76 -0.65 -7.87
C TYR A 297 -34.56 0.07 -9.21
N LYS A 298 -34.76 -0.64 -10.33
CA LYS A 298 -34.64 -0.04 -11.67
C LYS A 298 -35.67 1.07 -11.87
N ALA A 299 -36.92 0.83 -11.47
CA ALA A 299 -37.99 1.82 -11.52
C ALA A 299 -37.67 3.06 -10.66
N TYR A 300 -37.18 2.85 -9.43
CA TYR A 300 -36.78 3.94 -8.54
C TYR A 300 -35.61 4.78 -9.08
N MET A 301 -34.62 4.14 -9.70
CA MET A 301 -33.49 4.86 -10.30
C MET A 301 -33.93 5.70 -11.50
N LEU A 302 -34.86 5.19 -12.32
CA LEU A 302 -35.45 5.95 -13.41
C LEU A 302 -36.23 7.17 -12.90
N SER A 303 -37.12 6.97 -11.91
CA SER A 303 -37.91 8.08 -11.35
C SER A 303 -37.02 9.15 -10.72
N ARG A 304 -35.97 8.74 -9.99
CA ARG A 304 -35.01 9.66 -9.38
C ARG A 304 -34.18 10.41 -10.43
N ALA A 305 -33.84 9.78 -11.54
CA ALA A 305 -33.15 10.44 -12.64
C ALA A 305 -34.03 11.49 -13.30
N GLU A 306 -35.32 11.22 -13.49
CA GLU A 306 -36.30 12.18 -13.99
C GLU A 306 -36.47 13.37 -13.04
N GLU A 307 -36.62 13.14 -11.74
CA GLU A 307 -36.69 14.20 -10.73
C GLU A 307 -35.45 15.11 -10.78
N LEU A 308 -34.25 14.53 -10.85
CA LEU A 308 -33.00 15.30 -10.97
C LEU A 308 -32.94 16.09 -12.27
N ARG A 309 -33.41 15.52 -13.38
CA ARG A 309 -33.53 16.23 -14.68
C ARG A 309 -34.48 17.42 -14.57
N VAL A 310 -35.64 17.26 -13.92
CA VAL A 310 -36.61 18.35 -13.72
C VAL A 310 -36.04 19.43 -12.80
N GLN A 311 -35.44 19.06 -11.66
CA GLN A 311 -34.79 20.02 -10.76
C GLN A 311 -33.66 20.79 -11.44
N ALA A 312 -32.82 20.10 -12.23
CA ALA A 312 -31.81 20.74 -13.06
C ALA A 312 -32.44 21.61 -14.16
N ALA A 313 -33.59 21.21 -14.70
CA ALA A 313 -34.32 22.00 -15.67
C ALA A 313 -34.82 23.32 -15.08
N GLU A 314 -35.28 23.30 -13.82
CA GLU A 314 -35.82 24.44 -13.08
C GLU A 314 -34.73 25.37 -12.53
N HIS A 315 -33.61 24.80 -12.05
CA HIS A 315 -32.56 25.55 -11.36
C HIS A 315 -31.91 26.62 -12.25
N SER A 316 -31.91 27.87 -11.75
CA SER A 316 -31.49 29.06 -12.50
C SER A 316 -30.04 28.98 -12.98
N GLN A 317 -29.13 28.43 -12.16
CA GLN A 317 -27.72 28.26 -12.53
C GLN A 317 -27.55 27.24 -13.66
N HIS A 318 -28.34 26.17 -13.66
CA HIS A 318 -28.27 25.13 -14.68
C HIS A 318 -28.87 25.64 -16.02
N LYS A 319 -29.89 26.51 -15.95
CA LYS A 319 -30.38 27.28 -17.12
C LYS A 319 -29.33 28.26 -17.68
N ARG A 320 -28.51 28.89 -16.83
CA ARG A 320 -27.40 29.77 -17.26
C ARG A 320 -26.27 28.97 -17.90
N TYR A 321 -25.88 27.85 -17.29
CA TYR A 321 -24.84 26.95 -17.81
C TYR A 321 -25.21 26.38 -19.18
N ARG A 322 -26.45 25.88 -19.36
CA ARG A 322 -26.95 25.42 -20.67
C ARG A 322 -26.88 26.50 -21.75
N ARG A 323 -27.25 27.75 -21.42
CA ARG A 323 -27.14 28.89 -22.34
C ARG A 323 -25.70 29.21 -22.71
N TYR A 324 -24.77 29.10 -21.77
CA TYR A 324 -23.34 29.29 -21.99
C TYR A 324 -22.77 28.21 -22.93
N ILE A 325 -23.03 26.93 -22.66
CA ILE A 325 -22.57 25.80 -23.49
C ILE A 325 -23.11 25.91 -24.93
N LYS A 326 -24.39 26.28 -25.09
CA LYS A 326 -24.99 26.51 -26.43
C LYS A 326 -24.32 27.66 -27.19
N ARG A 327 -23.75 28.64 -26.47
CA ARG A 327 -23.09 29.81 -27.06
C ARG A 327 -21.61 29.59 -27.35
N VAL A 328 -20.91 28.79 -26.53
CA VAL A 328 -19.45 28.59 -26.59
C VAL A 328 -19.06 27.30 -27.31
N GLY A 329 -19.98 26.35 -27.49
CA GLY A 329 -19.69 25.05 -28.09
C GLY A 329 -18.91 24.16 -27.10
N GLY A 330 -19.60 23.68 -26.06
CA GLY A 330 -19.03 22.70 -25.15
C GLY A 330 -18.98 21.28 -25.75
N PRO A 331 -18.21 20.35 -25.15
CA PRO A 331 -18.15 18.96 -25.61
C PRO A 331 -19.57 18.34 -25.66
N PRO A 332 -19.82 17.38 -26.58
CA PRO A 332 -21.12 16.74 -26.72
C PRO A 332 -21.58 16.21 -25.37
N GLN A 333 -22.80 16.57 -24.97
CA GLN A 333 -23.41 15.97 -23.78
C GLN A 333 -23.80 14.54 -24.17
N LEU A 334 -23.12 13.53 -23.60
CA LEU A 334 -23.66 12.18 -23.60
C LEU A 334 -25.05 12.23 -22.97
N GLY A 335 -26.06 11.82 -23.73
CA GLY A 335 -27.38 11.56 -23.20
C GLY A 335 -27.31 10.37 -22.26
N MET A 336 -28.24 10.27 -21.31
CA MET A 336 -28.32 9.09 -20.45
C MET A 336 -28.67 7.81 -21.23
N ASP A 337 -29.17 7.97 -22.46
CA ASP A 337 -29.45 6.90 -23.41
C ASP A 337 -28.15 6.35 -24.06
N ASP A 338 -27.03 7.07 -23.94
CA ASP A 338 -25.69 6.65 -24.43
C ASP A 338 -24.87 5.90 -23.35
N MET A 339 -25.42 5.76 -22.14
CA MET A 339 -24.78 5.07 -21.01
C MET A 339 -25.38 3.68 -20.86
N ASP A 340 -24.97 2.75 -21.74
CA ASP A 340 -25.24 1.32 -21.57
C ASP A 340 -24.57 0.84 -20.27
N PHE A 341 -25.39 0.41 -19.30
CA PHE A 341 -24.98 -0.16 -18.01
C PHE A 341 -24.98 -1.68 -18.03
#